data_AF-A0A200ILU4-F1
#
_entry.id   AF-A0A200ILU4-F1
#
_cell.length_a   1.000
_cell.length_b   1.000
_cell.length_c   1.000
_cell.angle_alpha   90.00
_cell.angle_beta   90.00
_cell.angle_gamma   90.00
#
_symmetry.space_group_name_H-M   'P 1'
#
loop_
_entity.id
_entity.type
_entity.pdbx_description
1 polymer ?
#
loop_
_entity_poly.entity_id
_entity_poly.type
_entity_poly.pdbx_seq_one_letter_code
_entity_poly.pdbx_strand_id
1 'polypeptide(L)'
;MKKPQDHKKKSVSEKQDDFIKLLTQLREEKDTDAIADLFWKIITAYGLKVDELAALNYYTIKRSLEAPVNANLLKERMKLDVTQLGVDGILQVQRALITIYTEQLAKEQ
;
A
#
# COMPACT_ATOMS: atom_id res chain seq x y z
N MET A 1 41.34 5.48 -30.00
CA MET A 1 40.95 5.76 -28.60
C MET A 1 39.42 5.65 -28.48
N LYS A 2 38.91 4.61 -27.83
CA LYS A 2 37.47 4.47 -27.53
C LYS A 2 37.19 5.22 -26.21
N LYS A 3 36.25 6.15 -26.21
CA LYS A 3 35.82 6.89 -25.01
C LYS A 3 35.25 5.90 -23.97
N PRO A 4 35.47 6.08 -22.67
CA PRO A 4 34.79 5.27 -21.66
C PRO A 4 33.30 5.60 -21.70
N GLN A 5 32.45 4.58 -21.85
CA GLN A 5 31.02 4.71 -21.59
C GLN A 5 30.85 4.94 -20.10
N ASP A 6 30.49 6.16 -19.76
CA ASP A 6 30.16 6.59 -18.40
C ASP A 6 28.83 5.95 -18.02
N HIS A 7 28.88 4.73 -17.49
CA HIS A 7 27.71 4.07 -16.89
C HIS A 7 27.37 4.81 -15.60
N LYS A 8 26.69 5.95 -15.72
CA LYS A 8 26.09 6.66 -14.58
C LYS A 8 25.12 5.71 -13.89
N LYS A 9 25.56 5.14 -12.75
CA LYS A 9 24.66 4.53 -11.77
C LYS A 9 23.66 5.63 -11.37
N LYS A 10 22.41 5.51 -11.81
CA LYS A 10 21.31 6.35 -11.31
C LYS A 10 21.36 6.34 -9.79
N SER A 11 21.29 7.53 -9.20
CA SER A 11 21.28 7.70 -7.75
C SER A 11 20.04 7.01 -7.16
N VAL A 12 20.09 6.66 -5.87
CA VAL A 12 18.95 5.99 -5.20
C VAL A 12 17.68 6.84 -5.27
N SER A 13 17.82 8.18 -5.21
CA SER A 13 16.72 9.15 -5.36
C SER A 13 16.04 9.07 -6.72
N GLU A 14 16.80 9.02 -7.82
CA GLU A 14 16.24 8.97 -9.18
C GLU A 14 15.46 7.66 -9.43
N LYS A 15 15.88 6.56 -8.80
CA LYS A 15 15.13 5.30 -8.86
C LYS A 15 13.82 5.38 -8.09
N GLN A 16 13.81 6.04 -6.93
CA GLN A 16 12.57 6.23 -6.15
C GLN A 16 11.54 7.07 -6.93
N ASP A 17 12.00 8.12 -7.61
CA ASP A 17 11.12 8.99 -8.42
C ASP A 17 10.51 8.25 -9.62
N ASP A 18 11.27 7.37 -10.27
CA ASP A 18 10.78 6.52 -11.37
C ASP A 18 9.71 5.53 -10.87
N PHE A 19 9.88 4.97 -9.66
CA PHE A 19 8.90 4.10 -9.02
C PHE A 19 7.59 4.82 -8.67
N ILE A 20 7.68 6.03 -8.12
CA ILE A 20 6.51 6.85 -7.79
C ILE A 20 5.71 7.19 -9.05
N LYS A 21 6.39 7.54 -10.16
CA LYS A 21 5.72 7.80 -11.44
C LYS A 21 4.96 6.60 -11.97
N LEU A 22 5.57 5.41 -11.91
CA LEU A 22 4.90 4.17 -12.32
C LEU A 22 3.64 3.90 -11.46
N LEU A 23 3.74 4.06 -10.14
CA LEU A 23 2.60 3.92 -9.24
C LEU A 23 1.46 4.91 -9.56
N THR A 24 1.80 6.16 -9.89
CA THR A 24 0.81 7.17 -10.29
C THR A 24 0.06 6.74 -11.56
N GLN A 25 0.78 6.25 -12.58
CA GLN A 25 0.18 5.78 -13.83
C GLN A 25 -0.77 4.59 -13.60
N LEU A 26 -0.30 3.57 -12.88
CA LEU A 26 -1.13 2.40 -12.57
C LEU A 26 -2.37 2.77 -11.75
N ARG A 27 -2.27 3.77 -10.87
CA ARG A 27 -3.42 4.27 -10.11
C ARG A 27 -4.44 4.99 -10.99
N GLU A 28 -4.00 5.75 -11.98
CA GLU A 28 -4.88 6.39 -12.97
C GLU A 28 -5.62 5.35 -13.82
N GLU A 29 -4.93 4.27 -14.19
CA GLU A 29 -5.48 3.13 -14.93
C GLU A 29 -6.39 2.23 -14.08
N LYS A 30 -6.44 2.46 -12.76
CA LYS A 30 -7.16 1.64 -11.76
C LYS A 30 -6.75 0.16 -11.76
N ASP A 31 -5.56 -0.15 -12.26
CA ASP A 31 -5.04 -1.52 -12.32
C ASP A 31 -4.49 -1.93 -10.96
N THR A 32 -5.39 -2.46 -10.12
CA THR A 32 -5.04 -2.86 -8.74
C THR A 32 -4.14 -4.09 -8.73
N ASP A 33 -4.24 -4.96 -9.73
CA ASP A 33 -3.40 -6.16 -9.87
C ASP A 33 -1.96 -5.79 -10.21
N ALA A 34 -1.75 -4.86 -11.17
CA ALA A 34 -0.42 -4.36 -11.49
C ALA A 34 0.23 -3.61 -10.32
N ILE A 35 -0.56 -2.87 -9.53
CA ILE A 35 -0.08 -2.26 -8.29
C ILE A 35 0.35 -3.35 -7.30
N ALA A 36 -0.47 -4.38 -7.08
CA ALA A 36 -0.16 -5.49 -6.18
C ALA A 36 1.13 -6.23 -6.60
N ASP A 37 1.30 -6.48 -7.90
CA ASP A 37 2.52 -7.08 -8.47
C ASP A 37 3.77 -6.25 -8.18
N LEU A 38 3.65 -4.91 -8.21
CA LEU A 38 4.76 -4.03 -7.89
C LEU A 38 5.16 -4.13 -6.41
N PHE A 39 4.17 -4.15 -5.50
CA PHE A 39 4.42 -4.38 -4.08
C PHE A 39 5.04 -5.76 -3.83
N TRP A 40 4.57 -6.80 -4.53
CA TRP A 40 5.12 -8.14 -4.43
C TRP A 40 6.60 -8.21 -4.85
N LYS A 41 6.97 -7.52 -5.94
CA LYS A 41 8.37 -7.39 -6.36
C LYS A 41 9.25 -6.73 -5.30
N ILE A 42 8.73 -5.72 -4.59
CA ILE A 42 9.46 -5.10 -3.47
C ILE A 42 9.65 -6.10 -2.34
N ILE A 43 8.57 -6.75 -1.89
CA ILE A 43 8.59 -7.71 -0.79
C ILE A 43 9.61 -8.83 -1.05
N THR A 44 9.60 -9.38 -2.27
CA THR A 44 10.50 -10.47 -2.68
C THR A 44 11.94 -10.01 -2.90
N ALA A 45 12.17 -8.81 -3.45
CA ALA A 45 13.51 -8.26 -3.64
C ALA A 45 14.26 -8.04 -2.32
N TYR A 46 13.54 -7.67 -1.26
CA TYR A 46 14.10 -7.51 0.08
C TYR A 46 14.07 -8.78 0.93
N GLY A 47 13.50 -9.88 0.41
CA GLY A 47 13.48 -11.18 1.10
C GLY A 47 12.70 -11.18 2.40
N LEU A 48 11.62 -10.40 2.49
CA LEU A 48 10.83 -10.28 3.71
C LEU A 48 10.18 -11.62 4.08
N LYS A 49 10.25 -11.95 5.36
CA LYS A 49 9.53 -13.10 5.93
C LYS A 49 8.04 -12.79 6.06
N VAL A 50 7.24 -13.85 6.22
CA VAL A 50 5.78 -13.74 6.28
C VAL A 50 5.30 -12.95 7.51
N ASP A 51 5.98 -13.10 8.64
CA ASP A 51 5.72 -12.33 9.87
C ASP A 51 6.07 -10.85 9.71
N GLU A 52 7.18 -10.53 9.05
CA GLU A 52 7.57 -9.15 8.71
C GLU A 52 6.57 -8.51 7.74
N LEU A 53 6.11 -9.26 6.74
CA LEU A 53 5.05 -8.82 5.82
C LEU A 53 3.73 -8.57 6.55
N ALA A 54 3.35 -9.45 7.48
CA ALA A 54 2.15 -9.25 8.30
C ALA A 54 2.26 -7.97 9.15
N ALA A 55 3.43 -7.71 9.74
CA ALA A 55 3.67 -6.49 10.50
C ALA A 55 3.58 -5.22 9.62
N LEU A 56 4.11 -5.26 8.40
CA LEU A 56 4.00 -4.14 7.43
C LEU A 56 2.55 -3.89 7.01
N ASN A 57 1.80 -4.95 6.71
CA ASN A 57 0.38 -4.83 6.37
C ASN A 57 -0.43 -4.23 7.53
N TYR A 58 -0.19 -4.69 8.76
CA TYR A 58 -0.82 -4.11 9.94
C TYR A 58 -0.45 -2.63 10.11
N TYR A 59 0.84 -2.29 10.02
CA TYR A 59 1.33 -0.92 10.20
C TYR A 59 0.76 0.04 9.17
N THR A 60 0.73 -0.37 7.90
CA THR A 60 0.20 0.46 6.80
C THR A 60 -1.29 0.72 6.95
N ILE A 61 -2.09 -0.29 7.31
CA ILE A 61 -3.51 -0.12 7.60
C ILE A 61 -3.73 0.77 8.82
N LYS A 62 -3.02 0.53 9.92
CA LYS A 62 -3.11 1.36 11.13
C LYS A 62 -2.86 2.82 10.80
N ARG A 63 -1.76 3.11 10.10
CA ARG A 63 -1.39 4.48 9.72
C ARG A 63 -2.41 5.13 8.77
N SER A 64 -3.03 4.35 7.89
CA SER A 64 -4.10 4.83 7.00
C SER A 64 -5.38 5.18 7.78
N LEU A 65 -5.80 4.31 8.71
CA LEU A 65 -6.98 4.55 9.55
C LEU A 65 -6.76 5.76 10.47
N GLU A 66 -5.60 5.87 11.09
CA GLU A 66 -5.24 6.95 12.02
C GLU A 66 -4.94 8.28 11.32
N ALA A 67 -4.86 8.31 9.98
CA ALA A 67 -4.68 9.55 9.23
C ALA A 67 -5.85 10.51 9.52
N PRO A 68 -5.60 11.80 9.82
CA PRO A 68 -6.63 12.71 10.35
C PRO A 68 -7.93 12.75 9.55
N VAL A 69 -7.84 12.75 8.22
CA VAL A 69 -9.01 12.77 7.33
C VAL A 69 -9.87 11.52 7.52
N ASN A 70 -9.24 10.33 7.59
CA ASN A 70 -9.94 9.06 7.71
C ASN A 70 -10.47 8.85 9.14
N ALA A 71 -9.65 9.16 10.15
CA ALA A 71 -10.03 9.04 11.55
C ALA A 71 -11.25 9.92 11.88
N ASN A 72 -11.26 11.18 11.41
CA ASN A 72 -12.39 12.09 11.60
C ASN A 72 -13.64 11.58 10.88
N LEU A 73 -13.51 11.13 9.63
CA LEU A 73 -14.63 10.58 8.87
C LEU A 73 -15.29 9.40 9.59
N LEU A 74 -14.48 8.43 10.05
CA LEU A 74 -14.97 7.23 10.75
C LEU A 74 -15.61 7.58 12.09
N LYS A 75 -15.02 8.54 12.83
CA LYS A 75 -15.58 9.01 14.09
C LYS A 75 -16.91 9.73 13.91
N GLU A 76 -17.04 10.57 12.89
CA GLU A 76 -18.25 11.35 12.64
C GLU A 76 -19.39 10.49 12.09
N ARG A 77 -19.09 9.70 11.05
CA ARG A 77 -20.08 8.93 10.28
C ARG A 77 -20.43 7.59 10.91
N MET A 78 -19.46 6.93 11.54
CA MET A 78 -19.62 5.58 12.08
C MET A 78 -19.51 5.51 13.60
N LYS A 79 -19.25 6.63 14.28
CA LYS A 79 -19.04 6.68 15.74
C LYS A 79 -17.91 5.75 16.20
N LEU A 80 -16.93 5.52 15.33
CA LEU A 80 -15.78 4.66 15.59
C LEU A 80 -14.52 5.51 15.76
N ASP A 81 -13.93 5.50 16.96
CA ASP A 81 -12.64 6.13 17.21
C ASP A 81 -11.49 5.15 16.95
N VAL A 82 -10.95 5.20 15.73
CA VAL A 82 -9.87 4.30 15.29
C VAL A 82 -8.54 4.52 16.02
N THR A 83 -8.35 5.68 16.66
CA THR A 83 -7.11 5.99 17.40
C THR A 83 -7.01 5.26 18.74
N GLN A 84 -8.14 4.72 19.22
CA GLN A 84 -8.23 3.97 20.46
C GLN A 84 -8.27 2.45 20.25
N LEU A 85 -8.24 2.00 18.99
CA LEU A 85 -8.30 0.56 18.69
C LEU A 85 -6.96 -0.12 18.97
N GLY A 86 -7.04 -1.26 19.67
CA GLY A 86 -5.94 -2.22 19.72
C GLY A 86 -5.79 -3.00 18.41
N VAL A 87 -4.82 -3.92 18.38
CA VAL A 87 -4.49 -4.76 17.21
C VAL A 87 -5.75 -5.42 16.64
N ASP A 88 -6.53 -6.09 17.48
CA ASP A 88 -7.74 -6.81 17.06
C ASP A 88 -8.77 -5.87 16.42
N GLY A 89 -8.97 -4.68 16.99
CA GLY A 89 -9.91 -3.70 16.45
C GLY A 89 -9.53 -3.26 15.03
N ILE A 90 -8.24 -2.98 14.81
CA ILE A 90 -7.73 -2.62 13.48
C ILE A 90 -7.91 -3.77 12.48
N LEU A 91 -7.62 -5.01 12.89
CA LEU A 91 -7.80 -6.19 12.05
C LEU A 91 -9.27 -6.43 11.69
N GLN A 92 -10.21 -6.15 12.60
CA GLN A 92 -11.64 -6.24 12.29
C GLN A 92 -12.09 -5.18 11.28
N VAL A 93 -11.60 -3.94 11.41
CA VAL A 93 -11.86 -2.89 10.41
C VAL A 93 -11.30 -3.29 9.05
N GLN A 94 -10.06 -3.80 9.01
CA GLN A 94 -9.44 -4.28 7.77
C GLN A 94 -10.26 -5.39 7.13
N ARG A 95 -10.70 -6.39 7.92
CA ARG A 95 -11.54 -7.49 7.45
C ARG A 95 -12.84 -6.96 6.83
N ALA A 96 -13.53 -6.05 7.49
CA ALA A 96 -14.77 -5.47 6.99
C ALA A 96 -14.57 -4.75 5.64
N LEU A 97 -13.50 -3.98 5.50
CA LEU A 97 -13.18 -3.27 4.25
C LEU A 97 -12.84 -4.24 3.11
N ILE A 98 -12.08 -5.30 3.39
CA ILE A 98 -11.76 -6.33 2.39
C ILE A 98 -13.03 -7.05 1.94
N THR A 99 -13.92 -7.45 2.88
CA THR A 99 -15.18 -8.11 2.54
C THR A 99 -16.00 -7.26 1.56
N ILE A 100 -16.18 -5.97 1.85
CA ILE A 100 -16.92 -5.05 0.98
C ILE A 100 -16.26 -4.95 -0.40
N TYR A 101 -14.93 -4.82 -0.45
CA TYR A 101 -14.20 -4.74 -1.71
C TYR A 101 -14.37 -6.02 -2.54
N THR A 102 -14.27 -7.20 -1.93
CA THR A 102 -14.47 -8.47 -2.64
C THR A 102 -15.90 -8.67 -3.14
N GLU A 103 -16.90 -8.22 -2.38
CA GLU A 103 -18.29 -8.25 -2.80
C GLU A 103 -18.57 -7.31 -3.97
N GLN A 104 -17.87 -6.18 -4.06
CA GLN A 104 -17.97 -5.26 -5.20
C GLN A 104 -17.37 -5.88 -6.46
N LEU A 105 -16.16 -6.44 -6.37
CA LEU A 105 -15.53 -7.12 -7.50
C LEU A 105 -16.38 -8.26 -8.06
N ALA A 106 -17.03 -9.04 -7.20
CA ALA A 106 -17.91 -10.12 -7.62
C ALA A 106 -19.17 -9.66 -8.37
N LYS A 107 -19.58 -8.38 -8.21
CA LYS A 107 -20.73 -7.80 -8.94
C LYS A 107 -20.33 -7.19 -10.28
N GLU A 108 -19.05 -6.94 -10.49
CA GLU A 108 -18.49 -6.35 -11.72
C GLU A 108 -18.06 -7.42 -12.74
N GLN A 109 -18.10 -8.70 -12.36
CA GLN A 109 -17.83 -9.88 -13.21
C GLN A 109 -19.14 -10.51 -13.71
#